data_AF-A0A1V0UQ51-F1
#
_entry.id   AF-A0A1V0UQ51-F1
#
_cell.length_a   1.000
_cell.length_b   1.000
_cell.length_c   1.000
_cell.angle_alpha   90.00
_cell.angle_beta   90.00
_cell.angle_gamma   90.00
#
_symmetry.space_group_name_H-M   'P 1'
#
loop_
_entity.id
_entity.type
_entity.pdbx_description
1 polymer ?
#
loop_
_entity_poly.entity_id
_entity_poly.type
_entity_poly.pdbx_seq_one_letter_code
_entity_poly.pdbx_strand_id
1 'polypeptide(L)' 'MNQKANPWVWTEKAESKMPDRKAGTSVPIVCLTEGSTEYFPDQSWINKGYVERFTGGEKVGEDD' A
#
# COMPACT_ATOMS: atom_id res chain seq x y z
N MET A 1 -19.14 -8.51 0.95
CA MET A 1 -18.14 -8.10 1.97
C MET A 1 -17.56 -6.78 1.49
N ASN A 2 -17.78 -5.67 2.18
CA ASN A 2 -17.13 -4.40 1.83
C ASN A 2 -15.62 -4.56 2.07
N GLN A 3 -14.84 -4.84 1.03
CA GLN A 3 -13.39 -4.76 1.13
C GLN A 3 -13.02 -3.30 1.39
N LYS A 4 -12.43 -3.02 2.55
CA LYS A 4 -11.91 -1.68 2.87
C LYS A 4 -10.78 -1.33 1.90
N ALA A 5 -10.62 -0.05 1.62
CA ALA A 5 -9.59 0.41 0.70
C ALA A 5 -8.19 0.13 1.25
N ASN A 6 -7.27 -0.23 0.35
CA ASN A 6 -5.85 -0.34 0.63
C ASN A 6 -5.09 0.57 -0.36
N PRO A 7 -4.87 1.84 -0.01
CA PRO A 7 -4.17 2.78 -0.88
C PRO A 7 -2.64 2.68 -0.77
N TRP A 8 -2.07 1.69 -0.07
CA TRP A 8 -0.64 1.67 0.24
C TRP A 8 0.14 0.80 -0.72
N VAL A 9 1.23 1.34 -1.27
CA VAL A 9 2.18 0.62 -2.13
C VAL A 9 3.58 0.62 -1.52
N TRP A 10 4.38 -0.37 -1.87
CA TRP A 10 5.79 -0.39 -1.52
C TRP A 10 6.56 0.66 -2.33
N THR A 11 7.54 1.28 -1.69
CA THR A 11 8.49 2.21 -2.32
C THR A 11 9.74 1.46 -2.79
N GLU A 12 10.55 2.11 -3.63
CA GLU A 12 11.90 1.61 -4.00
C GLU A 12 12.79 1.37 -2.78
N LYS A 13 12.59 2.17 -1.72
CA LYS A 13 13.32 2.03 -0.46
C LYS A 13 12.96 0.74 0.27
N ALA A 14 11.70 0.33 0.23
CA ALA A 14 11.29 -0.96 0.77
C ALA A 14 11.90 -2.11 -0.04
N GLU A 15 11.88 -2.02 -1.37
CA GLU A 15 12.45 -3.04 -2.25
C GLU A 15 13.96 -3.21 -2.02
N SER A 16 14.70 -2.10 -1.94
CA SER A 16 16.15 -2.11 -1.68
C SER A 16 16.51 -2.80 -0.36
N LYS A 17 15.68 -2.66 0.67
CA LYS A 17 15.90 -3.29 1.98
C LYS A 17 15.38 -4.73 2.04
N MET A 18 14.29 -5.00 1.33
CA MET A 18 13.52 -6.25 1.34
C MET A 18 13.08 -6.55 -0.10
N PRO A 19 13.86 -7.33 -0.87
CA PRO A 19 13.66 -7.48 -2.31
C PRO A 19 12.33 -8.15 -2.70
N ASP A 20 11.65 -8.81 -1.76
CA ASP A 20 10.30 -9.35 -1.90
C ASP A 20 9.20 -8.28 -1.95
N ARG A 21 9.49 -7.06 -1.46
CA ARG A 21 8.54 -5.94 -1.40
C ARG A 21 8.72 -5.04 -2.61
N LYS A 22 8.13 -5.45 -3.73
CA LYS A 22 8.34 -4.79 -5.03
C LYS A 22 7.76 -3.39 -5.09
N ALA A 23 8.57 -2.42 -5.49
CA ALA A 23 8.13 -1.03 -5.58
C ALA A 23 6.93 -0.88 -6.53
N GLY A 24 5.98 -0.02 -6.16
CA GLY A 24 4.73 0.19 -6.91
C GLY A 24 3.67 -0.91 -6.76
N THR A 25 3.99 -2.02 -6.09
CA THR A 25 2.99 -3.06 -5.79
C THR A 25 2.27 -2.77 -4.48
N SER A 26 0.99 -3.12 -4.41
CA SER A 26 0.17 -2.93 -3.20
C SER A 26 0.72 -3.72 -2.02
N VAL A 27 0.72 -3.09 -0.84
CA VAL A 27 1.09 -3.76 0.41
C VAL A 27 0.04 -4.84 0.71
N PRO A 28 0.42 -6.09 0.95
CA PRO A 28 -0.53 -7.15 1.27
C PRO A 28 -1.38 -6.79 2.51
N ILE A 29 -2.68 -7.08 2.49
CA ILE A 29 -3.60 -6.77 3.62
C ILE A 29 -3.13 -7.42 4.93
N VAL A 30 -2.51 -8.60 4.86
CA VAL A 30 -1.88 -9.30 6.00
C VAL A 30 -0.78 -8.46 6.68
N CYS A 31 -0.18 -7.50 5.98
CA CYS A 31 0.81 -6.58 6.52
C CYS A 31 0.20 -5.26 7.04
N LEU A 32 -1.12 -5.12 7.01
CA LEU A 32 -1.84 -3.90 7.36
C LEU A 32 -2.77 -4.14 8.55
N THR A 33 -3.01 -3.07 9.29
CA THR A 33 -4.03 -3.03 10.35
C THR A 33 -5.33 -2.54 9.77
N GLU A 34 -6.43 -3.21 10.11
CA GLU A 34 -7.77 -2.76 9.72
C GLU A 34 -8.16 -1.49 10.47
N GLY A 35 -8.36 -0.40 9.73
CA GLY A 35 -8.94 0.84 10.27
C GLY A 35 -10.44 0.93 10.01
N SER A 36 -11.07 2.03 10.43
CA SER A 36 -12.53 2.21 10.26
C SER A 36 -12.95 2.28 8.79
N THR A 37 -12.19 3.00 7.94
CA THR A 37 -12.52 3.24 6.52
C THR A 37 -11.54 2.57 5.55
N GLU A 38 -10.28 2.43 5.94
CA GLU A 38 -9.20 1.88 5.11
C GLU A 38 -8.22 1.05 5.96
N TYR A 39 -7.35 0.31 5.28
CA TYR A 39 -6.23 -0.38 5.89
C TYR A 39 -5.03 0.56 6.09
N PHE A 40 -4.34 0.43 7.22
CA PHE A 40 -3.19 1.26 7.56
C PHE A 40 -1.94 0.40 7.81
N PRO A 41 -0.77 0.79 7.25
CA PRO A 41 0.49 0.14 7.56
C PRO A 41 1.00 0.59 8.92
N ASP A 42 2.04 -0.09 9.40
CA ASP A 42 2.74 0.31 10.62
C ASP A 42 3.34 1.73 10.48
N GLN A 43 3.17 2.55 11.53
CA GLN A 43 3.70 3.92 11.57
C GLN A 43 5.21 3.97 11.35
N SER A 44 5.96 2.93 11.77
CA SER A 44 7.40 2.84 11.51
C SER A 44 7.72 2.79 10.02
N TRP A 45 6.88 2.12 9.21
CA TRP A 45 7.09 2.03 7.76
C TRP A 45 6.79 3.34 7.06
N ILE A 46 5.77 4.07 7.51
CA ILE A 46 5.45 5.42 7.03
C ILE A 46 6.63 6.35 7.34
N ASN A 47 7.09 6.39 8.59
CA ASN A 47 8.20 7.26 9.01
C ASN A 47 9.53 6.91 8.34
N LYS A 48 9.74 5.63 7.99
CA LYS A 48 10.93 5.20 7.25
C LYS A 48 10.81 5.45 5.75
N GLY A 49 9.63 5.80 5.23
CA GLY A 49 9.37 5.93 3.80
C GLY A 49 9.47 4.61 3.06
N TYR A 50 9.04 3.51 3.69
CA TYR A 50 8.97 2.19 3.04
C TYR A 50 7.66 2.00 2.28
N VAL A 51 6.61 2.69 2.69
CA VAL A 51 5.30 2.67 2.05
C VAL A 51 4.88 4.09 1.71
N GLU A 52 4.12 4.23 0.64
CA GLU A 52 3.50 5.50 0.25
C GLU A 52 2.04 5.28 -0.12
N ARG A 53 1.24 6.33 0.00
CA ARG A 53 -0.14 6.29 -0.51
C ARG A 53 -0.07 6.40 -2.04
N PHE A 54 -0.60 5.40 -2.72
CA PHE A 54 -0.92 5.48 -4.12
C PHE A 54 -2.07 6.46 -4.32
N THR A 55 -1.74 7.72 -4.57
CA THR A 55 -2.68 8.77 -4.96
C THR A 55 -2.93 8.68 -6.46
N GLY A 56 -3.40 7.52 -6.92
CA GLY A 56 -3.50 7.17 -8.33
C GLY A 56 -3.84 8.38 -9.19
N GLY A 57 -2.89 8.79 -10.04
CA GLY A 57 -3.25 9.57 -11.22
C GLY A 57 -4.21 8.69 -12.01
N GLU A 58 -5.46 9.15 -12.08
CA GLU A 58 -6.60 8.60 -12.80
C GLU A 58 -6.27 7.38 -13.68
N LYS A 59 -6.73 6.21 -13.26
CA LYS A 59 -7.09 5.16 -14.19
C LYS A 59 -8.53 4.80 -13.93
N VAL A 60 -9.41 5.54 -14.59
CA VAL A 60 -10.67 5.01 -15.12
C VAL A 60 -10.30 3.72 -15.87
N GLY A 61 -10.85 2.62 -15.39
CA GLY A 61 -10.67 1.28 -15.93
C GLY A 61 -11.62 0.37 -15.17
N GLU A 62 -12.89 0.79 -15.17
CA GLU A 62 -14.02 -0.08 -14.88
C GLU A 62 -14.12 -1.05 -16.06
N ASP A 63 -14.19 -2.33 -15.72
CA ASP A 63 -14.26 -3.51 -16.58
C ASP A 63 -15.35 -3.41 -17.68
N ASP A 64 -15.06 -3.94 -18.87
CA ASP A 64 -16.06 -4.55 -19.78
C ASP A 64 -15.76 -6.05 -19.89
#